data_AF-A0A1H8X674-F1
#
_entry.id   AF-A0A1H8X674-F1
#
_cell.length_a   1.000
_cell.length_b   1.000
_cell.length_c   1.000
_cell.angle_alpha   90.00
_cell.angle_beta   90.00
_cell.angle_gamma   90.00
#
_symmetry.space_group_name_H-M   'P 1'
#
loop_
_entity.id
_entity.type
_entity.pdbx_description
1 polymer ?
#
loop_
_entity_poly.entity_id
_entity_poly.type
_entity_poly.pdbx_seq_one_letter_code
_entity_poly.pdbx_strand_id
1 'polypeptide(L)'
;MESTKLTLSVKSDSVPRMKEYAKRKHTSVSKLVQEYFDKIEEQEKKEDSLIEKYKNTEIPEWIQSLTGILKGKYPEDMDYKEMKYEYFKEKYDL
;
A
#
# COMPACT_ATOMS: atom_id res chain seq x y z
N MET A 1 -23.12 -1.40 -7.44
CA MET A 1 -21.93 -2.18 -7.09
C MET A 1 -21.98 -3.46 -7.88
N GLU A 2 -20.98 -3.72 -8.70
CA GLU A 2 -20.87 -4.95 -9.47
C GLU A 2 -20.38 -6.07 -8.56
N SER A 3 -20.98 -7.26 -8.65
CA SER A 3 -20.62 -8.39 -7.79
C SER A 3 -20.07 -9.54 -8.64
N THR A 4 -18.84 -9.96 -8.35
CA THR A 4 -18.18 -11.08 -9.03
C THR A 4 -18.13 -12.30 -8.12
N LYS A 5 -18.31 -13.50 -8.68
CA LYS A 5 -18.20 -14.77 -7.93
C LYS A 5 -16.77 -15.26 -7.96
N LEU A 6 -16.20 -15.52 -6.78
CA LEU A 6 -14.88 -16.13 -6.61
C LEU A 6 -15.05 -17.55 -6.04
N THR A 7 -14.50 -18.55 -6.72
CA THR A 7 -14.49 -19.94 -6.26
C THR A 7 -13.11 -20.29 -5.73
N LEU A 8 -13.03 -20.73 -4.46
CA LEU A 8 -11.78 -21.04 -3.78
C LEU A 8 -11.69 -22.54 -3.48
N SER A 9 -10.53 -23.13 -3.74
CA SER A 9 -10.20 -24.47 -3.23
C SER A 9 -9.64 -24.35 -1.82
N VAL A 10 -10.26 -25.03 -0.86
CA VAL A 10 -9.86 -25.01 0.55
C VAL A 10 -9.82 -26.43 1.11
N LYS A 11 -9.15 -26.61 2.25
CA LYS A 11 -9.11 -27.90 2.94
C LYS A 11 -10.54 -28.30 3.36
N SER A 12 -10.92 -29.56 3.12
CA SER A 12 -12.30 -30.03 3.35
C SER A 12 -12.74 -29.89 4.82
N ASP A 13 -11.80 -30.03 5.74
CA ASP A 13 -12.02 -29.94 7.18
C ASP A 13 -12.09 -28.49 7.71
N SER A 14 -11.69 -27.49 6.91
CA SER A 14 -11.73 -26.09 7.33
C SER A 14 -13.12 -25.46 7.20
N VAL A 15 -13.93 -25.90 6.23
CA VAL A 15 -15.26 -25.31 5.96
C VAL A 15 -16.21 -25.40 7.16
N PRO A 16 -16.36 -26.56 7.86
CA PRO A 16 -17.22 -26.63 9.04
C PRO A 16 -16.75 -25.70 10.17
N ARG A 17 -15.42 -25.67 10.42
CA ARG A 17 -14.83 -24.82 11.45
C ARG A 17 -15.04 -23.34 11.17
N MET A 18 -14.92 -22.92 9.91
CA MET A 18 -15.17 -21.54 9.48
C MET A 18 -16.65 -21.16 9.63
N LYS A 19 -17.58 -22.05 9.29
CA LYS A 19 -19.01 -21.80 9.47
C LYS A 19 -19.37 -21.61 10.95
N GLU A 20 -18.83 -22.46 11.82
CA GLU A 20 -19.06 -22.36 13.26
C GLU A 20 -18.46 -21.06 13.82
N TYR A 21 -17.25 -20.69 13.39
CA TYR A 21 -16.64 -19.41 13.74
C TYR A 21 -17.49 -18.22 13.30
N ALA A 22 -17.95 -18.20 12.04
CA ALA A 22 -18.77 -17.13 11.51
C ALA A 22 -20.10 -16.99 12.27
N LYS A 23 -20.73 -18.13 12.62
CA LYS A 23 -21.95 -18.16 13.45
C LYS A 23 -21.72 -17.52 14.82
N ARG A 24 -20.65 -17.89 15.53
CA ARG A 24 -20.29 -17.28 16.83
C ARG A 24 -20.03 -15.77 16.74
N LYS A 25 -19.60 -15.30 15.58
CA LYS A 25 -19.35 -13.88 15.29
C LYS A 25 -20.54 -13.17 14.65
N HIS A 26 -21.70 -13.81 14.56
CA HIS A 26 -22.92 -13.28 13.94
C HIS A 26 -22.68 -12.73 12.51
N THR A 27 -21.84 -13.43 11.73
CA THR A 27 -21.46 -13.04 10.38
C THR A 27 -21.48 -14.25 9.42
N SER A 28 -21.21 -14.01 8.14
CA SER A 28 -21.09 -15.08 7.13
C SER A 28 -19.63 -15.33 6.77
N VAL A 29 -19.34 -16.52 6.24
CA VAL A 29 -18.02 -16.84 5.70
C VAL A 29 -17.66 -15.91 4.54
N SER A 30 -18.62 -15.58 3.66
CA SER A 30 -18.39 -14.64 2.56
C SER A 30 -18.00 -13.25 3.05
N LYS A 31 -18.64 -12.76 4.12
CA LYS A 31 -18.34 -11.46 4.71
C LYS A 31 -16.95 -11.46 5.37
N LEU A 32 -16.58 -12.53 6.08
CA LEU A 32 -15.23 -12.67 6.63
C LEU A 32 -14.14 -12.66 5.55
N VAL A 33 -14.41 -13.29 4.40
CA VAL A 33 -13.48 -13.30 3.27
C VAL A 33 -13.40 -11.91 2.63
N GLN A 34 -14.53 -11.22 2.45
CA GLN A 34 -14.53 -9.85 1.94
C GLN A 34 -13.75 -8.90 2.85
N GLU A 35 -13.99 -8.94 4.17
CA GLU A 35 -13.26 -8.11 5.15
C GLU A 35 -11.75 -8.39 5.14
N TYR A 36 -11.33 -9.60 4.78
CA TYR A 36 -9.92 -9.92 4.59
C TYR A 36 -9.36 -9.30 3.30
N PHE A 37 -10.10 -9.36 2.19
CA PHE A 37 -9.71 -8.69 0.94
C PHE A 37 -9.66 -7.17 1.10
N ASP A 38 -10.62 -6.56 1.79
CA ASP A 38 -10.64 -5.12 2.06
C ASP A 38 -9.35 -4.68 2.77
N LYS A 39 -8.88 -5.47 3.75
CA LYS A 39 -7.61 -5.19 4.45
C LYS A 39 -6.38 -5.29 3.55
N ILE A 40 -6.37 -6.21 2.58
CA ILE A 40 -5.28 -6.32 1.61
C ILE A 40 -5.27 -5.08 0.72
N GLU A 41 -6.44 -4.66 0.23
CA GLU A 41 -6.56 -3.45 -0.58
C GLU A 41 -6.15 -2.19 0.19
N GLU A 42 -6.54 -2.08 1.46
CA GLU A 42 -6.13 -0.97 2.34
C GLU A 42 -4.62 -0.94 2.56
N GLN A 43 -3.96 -2.11 2.62
CA GLN A 43 -2.51 -2.19 2.74
C GLN A 43 -1.78 -1.78 1.45
N GLU A 44 -2.31 -2.14 0.28
CA GLU A 44 -1.73 -1.72 -1.01
C GLU A 44 -1.98 -0.24 -1.31
N LYS A 45 -3.13 0.31 -0.90
CA LYS A 45 -3.44 1.75 -0.97
C LYS A 45 -2.61 2.62 -0.01
N LYS A 46 -1.64 2.04 0.71
CA LYS A 46 -0.62 2.80 1.44
C LYS A 46 0.53 3.30 0.55
N GLU A 47 0.40 3.26 -0.78
CA GLU A 47 1.08 4.30 -1.57
C GLU A 47 0.55 5.65 -1.07
N ASP A 48 1.47 6.53 -0.65
CA ASP A 48 1.14 7.85 -0.08
C ASP A 48 0.08 8.51 -0.98
N SER A 49 -1.08 8.87 -0.42
CA SER A 49 -2.20 9.42 -1.19
C SER A 49 -1.82 10.62 -2.07
N LEU A 50 -0.73 11.32 -1.71
CA LEU A 50 -0.11 12.35 -2.54
C LEU A 50 0.60 11.77 -3.77
N ILE A 51 1.35 10.68 -3.62
CA ILE A 51 2.04 9.99 -4.73
C ILE A 51 1.03 9.49 -5.77
N GLU A 52 -0.05 8.83 -5.35
CA GLU A 52 -1.09 8.38 -6.30
C GLU A 52 -1.76 9.56 -7.02
N LYS A 53 -2.09 10.63 -6.27
CA LYS A 53 -2.73 11.83 -6.83
C LYS A 53 -1.87 12.51 -7.90
N TYR A 54 -0.55 12.52 -7.71
CA TYR A 54 0.38 13.20 -8.61
C TYR A 54 1.13 12.26 -9.56
N LYS A 55 0.86 10.94 -9.53
CA LYS A 55 1.53 9.90 -10.33
C LYS A 55 1.51 10.19 -11.84
N ASN A 56 0.42 10.80 -12.32
CA ASN A 56 0.22 11.14 -13.73
C ASN A 56 0.24 12.66 -13.98
N THR A 57 0.68 13.47 -13.02
CA THR A 57 0.78 14.91 -13.22
C THR A 57 2.03 15.23 -14.03
N GLU A 58 1.85 15.80 -15.22
CA GLU A 58 2.97 16.35 -15.99
C GLU A 58 3.65 17.45 -15.19
N ILE A 59 4.94 17.26 -14.93
CA ILE A 59 5.77 18.26 -14.26
C ILE A 59 6.07 19.36 -15.30
N PRO A 60 5.70 20.63 -15.04
CA PRO A 60 6.00 21.74 -15.94
C PRO A 60 7.49 21.81 -16.32
N GLU A 61 7.81 22.14 -17.57
CA GLU A 61 9.19 22.17 -18.08
C GLU A 61 10.14 23.05 -17.23
N TRP A 62 9.64 24.18 -16.72
CA TRP A 62 10.43 25.06 -15.86
C TRP A 62 10.77 24.44 -14.50
N ILE A 63 9.97 23.50 -13.99
CA ILE A 63 10.30 22.74 -12.78
C ILE A 63 11.31 21.64 -13.13
N GLN A 64 11.13 20.99 -14.28
CA GLN A 64 12.10 20.01 -14.77
C GLN A 64 13.49 20.65 -14.96
N SER A 65 13.57 21.89 -15.43
CA SER A 65 14.85 22.60 -15.58
C SER A 65 15.57 22.86 -14.25
N LEU A 66 14.85 22.91 -13.12
CA LEU A 66 15.43 23.02 -11.78
C LEU A 66 16.08 21.71 -11.30
N THR A 67 15.63 20.55 -11.79
CA THR A 67 16.19 19.24 -11.40
C THR A 67 17.66 19.07 -11.81
N GLY A 68 18.13 19.84 -12.80
CA GLY A 68 19.52 19.84 -13.27
C GLY A 68 20.52 20.59 -12.39
N ILE A 69 20.08 21.45 -11.46
CA ILE A 69 20.97 22.32 -10.67
C ILE A 69 21.89 21.53 -9.73
N LEU A 70 21.45 20.34 -9.33
CA LEU A 70 22.19 19.43 -8.46
C LEU A 70 22.79 18.23 -9.20
N LYS A 71 22.54 18.10 -10.52
CA LYS A 71 23.03 16.97 -11.32
C LYS A 71 24.57 16.92 -11.28
N GLY A 72 25.12 15.79 -10.81
CA GLY A 72 26.56 15.60 -10.61
C GLY A 72 27.14 16.19 -9.33
N LYS A 73 26.32 16.81 -8.46
CA LYS A 73 26.72 17.25 -7.10
C LYS A 73 26.45 16.20 -6.02
N TYR A 74 25.79 15.11 -6.39
CA TYR A 74 25.53 13.97 -5.54
C TYR A 74 25.79 12.66 -6.29
N PRO A 75 26.19 11.59 -5.57
CA PRO A 75 26.29 10.23 -6.11
C PRO A 75 25.00 9.77 -6.81
N GLU A 76 25.12 9.10 -7.96
CA GLU A 76 23.95 8.65 -8.75
C GLU A 76 23.09 7.60 -8.03
N ASP A 77 23.67 6.91 -7.07
CA ASP A 77 23.07 5.90 -6.19
C ASP A 77 22.44 6.47 -4.91
N MET A 78 22.33 7.80 -4.81
CA MET A 78 21.77 8.46 -3.63
C MET A 78 20.26 8.24 -3.48
N ASP A 79 19.84 7.48 -2.47
CA ASP A 79 18.44 7.39 -2.06
C ASP A 79 18.07 8.58 -1.15
N TYR A 80 17.21 9.46 -1.66
CA TYR A 80 16.67 10.59 -0.90
C TYR A 80 15.98 10.17 0.41
N LYS A 81 15.28 9.04 0.43
CA LYS A 81 14.55 8.57 1.61
C LYS A 81 15.52 8.18 2.72
N GLU A 82 16.59 7.50 2.37
CA GLU A 82 17.63 7.07 3.30
C GLU A 82 18.38 8.27 3.89
N MET A 83 18.79 9.22 3.05
CA MET A 83 19.43 10.45 3.54
C MET A 83 18.53 11.29 4.44
N LYS A 84 17.25 11.40 4.08
CA LYS A 84 16.25 12.10 4.90
C LYS A 84 16.12 11.43 6.25
N TYR A 85 16.04 10.09 6.29
CA TYR A 85 15.94 9.33 7.52
C TYR A 85 17.17 9.54 8.41
N GLU A 86 18.38 9.36 7.87
CA GLU A 86 19.63 9.54 8.63
C GLU A 86 19.77 10.97 9.17
N TYR A 87 19.40 12.00 8.39
CA TYR A 87 19.40 13.38 8.89
C TYR A 87 18.45 13.59 10.07
N PHE A 88 17.23 13.03 10.01
CA PHE A 88 16.26 13.17 11.10
C PHE A 88 16.67 12.36 12.32
N LYS A 89 17.26 11.19 12.13
CA LYS A 89 17.86 10.38 13.19
C LYS A 89 18.99 11.13 13.89
N GLU A 90 19.94 11.70 13.16
CA GLU A 90 21.05 12.45 13.75
C GLU A 90 20.57 13.72 14.48
N LYS A 91 19.59 14.43 13.91
CA LYS A 91 19.13 15.70 14.46
C LYS A 91 18.15 15.58 15.62
N TYR A 92 17.34 14.53 15.64
CA TYR A 92 16.24 14.36 16.60
C TYR A 92 16.29 13.06 17.39
N ASP A 93 17.33 12.23 17.21
CA ASP A 93 17.55 10.96 17.92
C ASP A 93 16.36 9.98 17.78
N LEU A 94 15.84 9.88 16.55
CA LEU A 94 14.70 9.03 16.14
C LEU A 94 15.08 7.58 15.85
#